data_AF-A0A534N4N4-F1
#
_entry.id   AF-A0A534N4N4-F1
#
_cell.length_a   1.000
_cell.length_b   1.000
_cell.length_c   1.000
_cell.angle_alpha   90.00
_cell.angle_beta   90.00
_cell.angle_gamma   90.00
#
_symmetry.space_group_name_H-M   'P 1'
#
loop_
_entity.id
_entity.type
_entity.pdbx_description
1 polymer ?
#
loop_
_entity_poly.entity_id
_entity_poly.type
_entity_poly.pdbx_seq_one_letter_code
_entity_poly.pdbx_strand_id
1 'polypeptide(L)'
;MQQAPRSHVDRQDPGQARRRHRALVVRRRRHRPEEGRVAELPDDRREGGHDPPPGAGGPHVFRRTEGNRAGPPRGPDPGPGDRAVTDGHGLEDKSHFRGVWVFLEGRAGHLRDVSTQLIGEGRRLADLRGTPLTGILPGNGVDALAEQAIGYGLDRVIVVDDPILEIYRSRPYAQVMAQLIRRHKPEIVLFGASKNGRDLGGRLHAILETGLAADCVKFDIDAEGNLDMIRPSFGGKSLAHILCKKHRPQMASVRRNVFVAPPHNPDRRGEIVREAVELKPQDVDATLLEFEEFTKEGGLRPEEADIVVSGGYGLADPKNFALLQELADRLGGAVAASRKAVDSGWVPKTLQVGQTGMTVRPKLYIAVGISGAVQHLAGMQESEKILVINIDPKAPLFEIADYGIVGDLFEVVPELIRQLDALKGGDASDRRVVPAEAR
;
A
#
# COMPACT_ATOMS: atom_id res chain seq x y z
N MET A 1 -16.66 -81.26 37.69
CA MET A 1 -15.27 -80.79 37.55
C MET A 1 -15.32 -79.28 37.77
N GLN A 2 -15.11 -78.71 38.97
CA GLN A 2 -13.81 -78.46 39.63
C GLN A 2 -12.77 -77.98 38.60
N GLN A 3 -12.19 -76.77 38.64
CA GLN A 3 -11.74 -75.96 39.78
C GLN A 3 -11.77 -74.43 39.50
N ALA A 4 -12.12 -73.65 40.53
CA ALA A 4 -11.68 -72.26 40.80
C ALA A 4 -10.45 -72.33 41.76
N PRO A 5 -9.83 -71.27 42.37
CA PRO A 5 -10.28 -69.87 42.53
C PRO A 5 -9.16 -68.76 42.71
N ARG A 6 -9.62 -67.56 43.10
CA ARG A 6 -9.01 -66.55 44.02
C ARG A 6 -8.20 -65.34 43.50
N SER A 7 -8.34 -64.32 44.34
CA SER A 7 -8.21 -62.87 44.24
C SER A 7 -7.06 -62.31 45.09
N HIS A 8 -6.47 -61.19 44.67
CA HIS A 8 -5.87 -60.14 45.53
C HIS A 8 -5.93 -58.82 44.73
N VAL A 9 -6.76 -57.81 45.07
CA VAL A 9 -6.66 -56.76 46.11
C VAL A 9 -5.63 -55.66 45.80
N ASP A 10 -6.19 -54.45 45.60
CA ASP A 10 -5.71 -53.07 45.75
C ASP A 10 -4.35 -52.61 45.20
N ARG A 11 -4.44 -51.70 44.22
CA ARG A 11 -3.95 -50.31 44.39
C ARG A 11 -4.91 -49.32 43.72
N GLN A 12 -5.59 -48.53 44.56
CA GLN A 12 -6.18 -47.24 44.19
C GLN A 12 -5.06 -46.25 43.84
N ASP A 13 -5.20 -45.50 42.75
CA ASP A 13 -5.11 -44.01 42.75
C ASP A 13 -5.55 -43.45 41.37
N PRO A 14 -5.94 -42.16 41.26
CA PRO A 14 -7.26 -41.79 40.76
C PRO A 14 -7.15 -40.88 39.52
N GLY A 15 -8.24 -40.67 38.79
CA GLY A 15 -8.17 -39.67 37.71
C GLY A 15 -9.27 -39.64 36.66
N GLN A 16 -10.45 -40.20 36.91
CA GLN A 16 -11.64 -39.66 36.26
C GLN A 16 -11.96 -38.30 36.88
N ALA A 17 -11.41 -37.25 36.28
CA ALA A 17 -11.76 -35.87 36.59
C ALA A 17 -12.01 -35.09 35.29
N ARG A 18 -13.30 -34.99 34.95
CA ARG A 18 -14.01 -33.76 34.55
C ARG A 18 -13.36 -32.87 33.48
N ARG A 19 -14.09 -32.75 32.35
CA ARG A 19 -14.23 -31.58 31.48
C ARG A 19 -13.47 -30.32 31.93
N ARG A 20 -12.60 -29.81 31.07
CA ARG A 20 -12.41 -28.36 30.92
C ARG A 20 -12.31 -28.02 29.44
N HIS A 21 -13.36 -27.41 28.91
CA HIS A 21 -13.24 -26.52 27.76
C HIS A 21 -12.08 -25.57 28.06
N ARG A 22 -11.03 -25.60 27.24
CA ARG A 22 -10.01 -24.54 27.29
C ARG A 22 -10.71 -23.26 26.84
N ALA A 23 -10.77 -22.29 27.74
CA ALA A 23 -11.34 -20.99 27.44
C ALA A 23 -10.55 -20.34 26.30
N LEU A 24 -11.28 -19.87 25.28
CA LEU A 24 -10.78 -18.96 24.27
C LEU A 24 -10.34 -17.68 25.00
N VAL A 25 -9.03 -17.46 25.14
CA VAL A 25 -8.51 -16.25 25.78
C VAL A 25 -8.48 -15.13 24.73
N VAL A 26 -9.61 -14.44 24.56
CA VAL A 26 -9.66 -13.19 23.79
C VAL A 26 -8.97 -12.12 24.63
N ARG A 27 -7.71 -11.79 24.30
CA ARG A 27 -7.05 -10.62 24.88
C ARG A 27 -7.45 -9.39 24.09
N ARG A 28 -8.26 -8.52 24.69
CA ARG A 28 -8.54 -7.17 24.19
C ARG A 28 -7.59 -6.20 24.89
N ARG A 29 -6.86 -5.34 24.15
CA ARG A 29 -5.99 -4.31 24.75
C ARG A 29 -6.60 -2.91 24.63
N ARG A 30 -6.25 -2.08 25.62
CA ARG A 30 -6.62 -0.67 25.81
C ARG A 30 -6.11 0.23 24.68
N HIS A 31 -6.84 1.32 24.45
CA HIS A 31 -6.49 2.43 23.56
C HIS A 31 -5.00 2.79 23.63
N ARG A 32 -4.39 2.93 22.45
CA ARG A 32 -3.04 3.47 22.27
C ARG A 32 -3.04 4.94 22.72
N PRO A 33 -2.14 5.37 23.62
CA PRO A 33 -2.02 6.79 23.92
C PRO A 33 -1.41 7.50 22.71
N GLU A 34 -2.14 8.47 22.16
CA GLU A 34 -1.58 9.56 21.37
C GLU A 34 -0.92 10.51 22.37
N GLU A 35 0.40 10.45 22.56
CA GLU A 35 1.17 11.59 23.06
C GLU A 35 2.67 11.29 22.96
N GLY A 36 3.35 12.13 22.20
CA GLY A 36 4.78 12.08 21.97
C GLY A 36 5.56 12.54 23.19
N ARG A 37 6.63 11.80 23.53
CA ARG A 37 7.75 12.37 24.27
C ARG A 37 8.76 12.86 23.25
N VAL A 38 8.80 14.17 23.06
CA VAL A 38 9.91 14.85 22.39
C VAL A 38 11.12 14.68 23.30
N ALA A 39 12.12 13.93 22.86
CA ALA A 39 13.45 14.00 23.45
C ALA A 39 14.17 15.14 22.75
N GLU A 40 14.33 16.28 23.43
CA GLU A 40 15.26 17.32 23.00
C GLU A 40 16.68 16.75 23.07
N LEU A 41 17.31 16.60 21.90
CA LEU A 41 18.74 16.33 21.79
C LEU A 41 19.45 17.68 21.58
N PRO A 42 20.53 17.98 22.31
CA PRO A 42 21.27 19.23 22.12
C PRO A 42 21.90 19.32 20.72
N ASP A 43 21.81 20.52 20.12
CA ASP A 43 22.38 20.89 18.81
C ASP A 43 23.90 21.06 18.92
N ASP A 44 24.66 19.98 18.75
CA ASP A 44 26.13 20.03 18.69
C ASP A 44 26.61 20.37 17.26
N ARG A 45 26.41 21.62 16.84
CA ARG A 45 27.18 22.18 15.71
C ARG A 45 28.57 22.56 16.20
N ARG A 46 29.52 21.63 16.07
CA ARG A 46 30.94 21.99 16.04
C ARG A 46 31.36 22.29 14.61
N GLU A 47 31.66 23.54 14.35
CA GLU A 47 32.49 23.96 13.22
C GLU A 47 33.86 23.26 13.34
N GLY A 48 34.24 22.51 12.31
CA GLY A 48 35.52 21.82 12.26
C GLY A 48 35.81 21.37 10.84
N GLY A 49 36.69 22.12 10.16
CA GLY A 49 37.24 21.73 8.86
C GLY A 49 38.07 20.46 8.98
N HIS A 50 38.00 19.59 7.97
CA HIS A 50 38.84 18.41 7.87
C HIS A 50 39.63 18.43 6.56
N ASP A 51 40.95 18.56 6.71
CA ASP A 51 41.96 18.15 5.74
C ASP A 51 41.91 16.62 5.50
N PRO A 52 42.34 16.14 4.31
CA PRO A 52 42.34 14.72 4.00
C PRO A 52 43.53 13.98 4.67
N PRO A 53 43.37 12.69 5.03
CA PRO A 53 44.41 11.94 5.73
C PRO A 53 45.52 11.44 4.79
N PRO A 54 46.75 11.19 5.29
CA PRO A 54 47.89 10.78 4.49
C PRO A 54 47.91 9.28 4.20
N GLY A 55 48.55 8.92 3.08
CA GLY A 55 48.64 7.57 2.55
C GLY A 55 49.54 6.61 3.33
N ALA A 56 49.22 5.32 3.21
CA ALA A 56 50.09 4.22 3.58
C ALA A 56 50.13 3.23 2.40
N GLY A 57 51.34 2.95 1.90
CA GLY A 57 51.59 2.01 0.82
C GLY A 57 51.80 0.57 1.29
N GLY A 58 51.69 -0.37 0.34
CA GLY A 58 52.17 -1.76 0.48
C GLY A 58 51.35 -2.76 -0.35
N PRO A 59 51.97 -3.71 -1.07
CA PRO A 59 51.48 -4.12 -2.39
C PRO A 59 50.85 -5.52 -2.41
N HIS A 60 49.78 -5.71 -3.19
CA HIS A 60 49.44 -7.03 -3.72
C HIS A 60 49.09 -6.98 -5.20
N VAL A 61 49.85 -7.80 -5.91
CA VAL A 61 49.96 -8.02 -7.34
C VAL A 61 48.74 -8.77 -7.87
N PHE A 62 48.07 -8.24 -8.89
CA PHE A 62 47.43 -9.07 -9.92
C PHE A 62 47.70 -8.49 -11.31
N ARG A 63 48.48 -9.25 -12.07
CA ARG A 63 49.01 -9.00 -13.41
C ARG A 63 47.86 -9.13 -14.42
N ARG A 64 47.50 -8.04 -15.11
CA ARG A 64 46.64 -8.07 -16.31
C ARG A 64 47.50 -8.30 -17.55
N THR A 65 47.09 -9.25 -18.36
CA THR A 65 47.58 -9.48 -19.73
C THR A 65 47.09 -8.37 -20.66
N GLU A 66 48.00 -7.86 -21.48
CA GLU A 66 47.76 -6.81 -22.48
C GLU A 66 46.96 -7.35 -23.67
N GLY A 67 45.91 -6.64 -24.04
CA GLY A 67 45.13 -6.81 -25.26
C GLY A 67 44.76 -5.45 -25.80
N ASN A 68 45.63 -4.92 -26.65
CA ASN A 68 45.64 -3.57 -27.18
C ASN A 68 44.55 -3.37 -28.27
N ARG A 69 43.54 -2.51 -28.01
CA ARG A 69 42.77 -1.82 -29.05
C ARG A 69 42.40 -0.41 -28.56
N ALA A 70 43.09 0.58 -29.11
CA ALA A 70 42.89 2.00 -28.84
C ALA A 70 41.53 2.49 -29.39
N GLY A 71 40.67 2.99 -28.51
CA GLY A 71 39.54 3.84 -28.88
C GLY A 71 39.99 5.31 -29.04
N PRO A 72 39.21 6.17 -29.72
CA PRO A 72 39.60 7.55 -29.97
C PRO A 72 39.71 8.34 -28.66
N PRO A 73 40.54 9.41 -28.60
CA PRO A 73 40.81 10.12 -27.36
C PRO A 73 39.53 10.75 -26.83
N ARG A 74 39.20 10.45 -25.57
CA ARG A 74 38.19 11.19 -24.81
C ARG A 74 38.67 12.63 -24.69
N GLY A 75 37.83 13.58 -25.12
CA GLY A 75 38.05 15.00 -24.85
C GLY A 75 38.15 15.26 -23.34
N PRO A 76 38.72 16.39 -22.91
CA PRO A 76 38.91 16.68 -21.51
C PRO A 76 37.56 16.70 -20.78
N ASP A 77 37.46 15.95 -19.69
CA ASP A 77 36.33 16.05 -18.76
C ASP A 77 36.22 17.51 -18.30
N PRO A 78 35.05 18.16 -18.43
CA PRO A 78 34.88 19.49 -17.88
C PRO A 78 34.99 19.39 -16.36
N GLY A 79 35.93 20.13 -15.79
CA GLY A 79 36.21 20.15 -14.36
C GLY A 79 34.97 20.56 -13.53
N PRO A 80 35.00 20.32 -12.21
CA PRO A 80 33.91 20.68 -11.31
C PRO A 80 33.88 22.21 -11.16
N GLY A 81 33.22 22.90 -12.09
CA GLY A 81 33.23 24.37 -12.12
C GLY A 81 32.27 25.06 -13.08
N ASP A 82 31.56 24.36 -13.97
CA ASP A 82 30.77 25.04 -15.03
C ASP A 82 29.40 24.42 -15.35
N ARG A 83 28.75 23.81 -14.35
CA ARG A 83 27.29 23.75 -14.35
C ARG A 83 26.80 24.68 -13.26
N ALA A 84 26.69 25.96 -13.61
CA ALA A 84 25.75 26.84 -12.93
C ALA A 84 24.41 26.09 -12.93
N VAL A 85 23.96 25.64 -11.76
CA VAL A 85 22.54 25.42 -11.53
C VAL A 85 21.95 26.81 -11.69
N THR A 86 21.51 27.12 -12.91
CA THR A 86 20.85 28.37 -13.17
C THR A 86 19.58 28.35 -12.34
N ASP A 87 19.54 29.09 -11.24
CA ASP A 87 18.32 29.52 -10.53
C ASP A 87 17.44 30.43 -11.42
N GLY A 88 17.51 30.25 -12.75
CA GLY A 88 16.83 31.00 -13.79
C GLY A 88 15.46 30.42 -14.15
N HIS A 89 14.90 29.52 -13.33
CA HIS A 89 13.47 29.23 -13.42
C HIS A 89 12.74 30.42 -12.82
N GLY A 90 12.33 31.36 -13.67
CA GLY A 90 11.49 32.47 -13.26
C GLY A 90 10.31 31.93 -12.46
N LEU A 91 10.14 32.40 -11.23
CA LEU A 91 9.02 32.01 -10.37
C LEU A 91 7.73 32.41 -11.11
N GLU A 92 7.04 31.44 -11.70
CA GLU A 92 5.75 31.70 -12.33
C GLU A 92 4.79 32.27 -11.29
N ASP A 93 4.00 33.26 -11.69
CA ASP A 93 3.00 33.84 -10.82
C ASP A 93 1.98 32.78 -10.41
N LYS A 94 2.03 32.41 -9.12
CA LYS A 94 1.16 31.41 -8.50
C LYS A 94 -0.31 31.79 -8.58
N SER A 95 -0.63 33.09 -8.74
CA SER A 95 -2.01 33.58 -8.78
C SER A 95 -2.84 32.98 -9.94
N HIS A 96 -2.16 32.55 -11.00
CA HIS A 96 -2.75 31.91 -12.17
C HIS A 96 -3.11 30.43 -11.97
N PHE A 97 -2.63 29.81 -10.88
CA PHE A 97 -2.87 28.39 -10.61
C PHE A 97 -4.04 28.21 -9.66
N ARG A 98 -5.08 27.50 -10.09
CA ARG A 98 -6.29 27.28 -9.28
C ARG A 98 -6.89 25.89 -9.51
N GLY A 99 -7.47 25.34 -8.45
CA GLY A 99 -8.19 24.08 -8.50
C GLY A 99 -7.37 22.89 -8.04
N VAL A 100 -8.11 21.87 -7.57
CA VAL A 100 -7.56 20.60 -7.11
C VAL A 100 -7.93 19.54 -8.14
N TRP A 101 -6.92 18.87 -8.67
CA TRP A 101 -7.08 17.82 -9.67
C TRP A 101 -6.77 16.45 -9.07
N VAL A 102 -7.56 15.45 -9.45
CA VAL A 102 -7.31 14.04 -9.11
C VAL A 102 -7.18 13.22 -10.40
N PHE A 103 -6.11 12.43 -10.50
CA PHE A 103 -5.97 11.46 -11.58
C PHE A 103 -6.83 10.24 -11.29
N LEU A 104 -7.74 9.92 -12.22
CA LEU A 104 -8.67 8.82 -12.09
C LEU A 104 -8.15 7.59 -12.84
N GLU A 105 -7.99 6.50 -12.11
CA GLU A 105 -7.73 5.18 -12.68
C GLU A 105 -9.04 4.38 -12.77
N GLY A 106 -9.31 3.85 -13.96
CA GLY A 106 -10.38 2.88 -14.22
C GLY A 106 -9.81 1.51 -14.63
N ARG A 107 -10.56 0.45 -14.34
CA ARG A 107 -10.30 -0.91 -14.85
C ARG A 107 -11.61 -1.68 -14.97
N ALA A 108 -11.78 -2.41 -16.07
CA ALA A 108 -12.93 -3.30 -16.29
C ALA A 108 -14.29 -2.62 -16.02
N GLY A 109 -14.46 -1.38 -16.50
CA GLY A 109 -15.71 -0.63 -16.37
C GLY A 109 -15.98 -0.05 -14.97
N HIS A 110 -15.05 -0.15 -14.03
CA HIS A 110 -15.18 0.47 -12.70
C HIS A 110 -13.98 1.36 -12.35
N LEU A 111 -14.25 2.42 -11.59
CA LEU A 111 -13.19 3.19 -10.93
C LEU A 111 -12.47 2.31 -9.91
N ARG A 112 -11.14 2.43 -9.87
CA ARG A 112 -10.35 1.79 -8.82
C ARG A 112 -10.62 2.47 -7.48
N ASP A 113 -10.51 1.70 -6.38
CA ASP A 113 -10.71 2.24 -5.02
C ASP A 113 -9.79 3.41 -4.70
N VAL A 114 -8.55 3.40 -5.21
CA VAL A 114 -7.63 4.52 -5.02
C VAL A 114 -8.18 5.83 -5.61
N SER A 115 -8.89 5.76 -6.74
CA SER A 115 -9.51 6.92 -7.38
C SER A 115 -10.67 7.45 -6.53
N THR A 116 -11.51 6.57 -5.99
CA THR A 116 -12.66 6.99 -5.16
C THR A 116 -12.22 7.55 -3.81
N GLN A 117 -11.18 6.97 -3.19
CA GLN A 117 -10.54 7.51 -1.98
C GLN A 117 -9.91 8.88 -2.23
N LEU A 118 -9.26 9.07 -3.38
CA LEU A 118 -8.71 10.36 -3.80
C LEU A 118 -9.76 11.44 -4.00
N ILE A 119 -10.93 11.09 -4.54
CA ILE A 119 -12.04 12.04 -4.68
C ILE A 119 -12.48 12.56 -3.31
N GLY A 120 -12.55 11.68 -2.30
CA GLY A 120 -12.91 12.06 -0.92
C GLY A 120 -11.93 13.08 -0.34
N GLU A 121 -10.63 12.77 -0.35
CA GLU A 121 -9.62 13.70 0.19
C GLU A 121 -9.43 14.95 -0.68
N GLY A 122 -9.54 14.80 -2.01
CA GLY A 122 -9.53 15.91 -2.96
C GLY A 122 -10.67 16.89 -2.70
N ARG A 123 -11.88 16.41 -2.35
CA ARG A 123 -13.03 17.25 -2.00
C ARG A 123 -12.73 18.10 -0.78
N ARG A 124 -12.19 17.49 0.27
CA ARG A 124 -11.79 18.21 1.49
C ARG A 124 -10.78 19.32 1.18
N LEU A 125 -9.76 19.02 0.36
CA LEU A 125 -8.77 20.02 -0.05
C LEU A 125 -9.38 21.11 -0.94
N ALA A 126 -10.26 20.75 -1.87
CA ALA A 126 -10.95 21.69 -2.73
C ALA A 126 -11.85 22.65 -1.92
N ASP A 127 -12.53 22.15 -0.89
CA ASP A 127 -13.33 22.94 0.06
C ASP A 127 -12.46 23.91 0.87
N LEU A 128 -11.31 23.45 1.39
CA LEU A 128 -10.35 24.30 2.11
C LEU A 128 -9.78 25.41 1.22
N ARG A 129 -9.64 25.15 -0.09
CA ARG A 129 -9.17 26.15 -1.06
C ARG A 129 -10.30 27.00 -1.66
N GLY A 130 -11.56 26.64 -1.45
CA GLY A 130 -12.71 27.28 -2.10
C GLY A 130 -12.66 27.16 -3.63
N THR A 131 -12.22 26.01 -4.15
CA THR A 131 -12.07 25.75 -5.60
C THR A 131 -12.84 24.50 -6.03
N PRO A 132 -13.19 24.36 -7.33
CA PRO A 132 -13.80 23.13 -7.81
C PRO A 132 -12.82 21.96 -7.77
N LEU A 133 -13.36 20.77 -7.51
CA LEU A 133 -12.64 19.51 -7.62
C LEU A 133 -12.82 18.92 -9.02
N THR A 134 -11.70 18.74 -9.73
CA THR A 134 -11.68 18.21 -11.09
C THR A 134 -11.03 16.82 -11.14
N GLY A 135 -11.70 15.84 -11.72
CA GLY A 135 -11.08 14.56 -12.07
C GLY A 135 -10.55 14.57 -13.49
N ILE A 136 -9.37 13.98 -13.72
CA ILE A 136 -8.83 13.75 -15.05
C ILE A 136 -8.91 12.27 -15.36
N LEU A 137 -9.61 11.93 -16.45
CA LEU A 137 -9.88 10.55 -16.86
C LEU A 137 -9.43 10.33 -18.31
N PRO A 138 -8.14 9.99 -18.53
CA PRO A 138 -7.65 9.50 -19.81
C PRO A 138 -8.03 8.03 -19.99
N GLY A 139 -8.47 7.63 -21.19
CA GLY A 139 -8.76 6.23 -21.51
C GLY A 139 -9.40 6.07 -22.88
N ASN A 140 -10.06 4.93 -23.09
CA ASN A 140 -10.85 4.62 -24.29
C ASN A 140 -12.25 4.15 -23.85
N GLY A 141 -13.31 4.83 -24.30
CA GLY A 141 -14.70 4.47 -23.97
C GLY A 141 -15.05 4.61 -22.48
N VAL A 142 -14.58 5.69 -21.83
CA VAL A 142 -14.62 5.85 -20.35
C VAL A 142 -15.79 6.70 -19.83
N ASP A 143 -16.83 6.92 -20.62
CA ASP A 143 -17.96 7.80 -20.25
C ASP A 143 -18.68 7.36 -18.97
N ALA A 144 -19.00 6.07 -18.86
CA ALA A 144 -19.66 5.53 -17.67
C ALA A 144 -18.82 5.73 -16.40
N LEU A 145 -17.49 5.71 -16.53
CA LEU A 145 -16.57 5.97 -15.42
C LEU A 145 -16.58 7.45 -15.01
N ALA A 146 -16.73 8.37 -15.97
CA ALA A 146 -16.84 9.81 -15.69
C ALA A 146 -18.11 10.12 -14.88
N GLU A 147 -19.24 9.52 -15.27
CA GLU A 147 -20.51 9.62 -14.53
C GLU A 147 -20.38 9.05 -13.11
N GLN A 148 -19.76 7.87 -12.98
CA GLN A 148 -19.47 7.26 -11.69
C GLN A 148 -18.59 8.17 -10.81
N ALA A 149 -17.60 8.84 -11.41
CA ALA A 149 -16.67 9.71 -10.68
C ALA A 149 -17.37 10.97 -10.16
N ILE A 150 -18.31 11.53 -10.92
CA ILE A 150 -19.21 12.61 -10.45
C ILE A 150 -20.02 12.11 -9.25
N GLY A 151 -20.57 10.90 -9.32
CA GLY A 151 -21.35 10.32 -8.23
C GLY A 151 -20.57 10.23 -6.90
N TYR A 152 -19.25 10.13 -6.95
CA TYR A 152 -18.38 10.13 -5.76
C TYR A 152 -18.02 11.54 -5.24
N GLY A 153 -18.34 12.63 -5.92
CA GLY A 153 -18.12 13.98 -5.36
C GLY A 153 -17.31 14.95 -6.21
N LEU A 154 -16.95 14.57 -7.44
CA LEU A 154 -16.33 15.51 -8.38
C LEU A 154 -17.33 16.58 -8.83
N ASP A 155 -16.84 17.80 -9.01
CA ASP A 155 -17.62 18.89 -9.62
C ASP A 155 -17.48 18.87 -11.14
N ARG A 156 -16.28 18.52 -11.61
CA ARG A 156 -15.94 18.43 -13.03
C ARG A 156 -15.11 17.18 -13.32
N VAL A 157 -15.30 16.59 -14.49
CA VAL A 157 -14.44 15.54 -15.04
C VAL A 157 -13.96 15.96 -16.41
N ILE A 158 -12.65 16.01 -16.61
CA ILE A 158 -12.04 16.17 -17.94
C ILE A 158 -11.74 14.78 -18.49
N VAL A 159 -12.43 14.42 -19.57
CA VAL A 159 -12.29 13.14 -20.25
C VAL A 159 -11.40 13.34 -21.48
N VAL A 160 -10.38 12.50 -21.60
CA VAL A 160 -9.58 12.37 -22.82
C VAL A 160 -9.78 10.95 -23.33
N ASP A 161 -10.56 10.84 -24.40
CA ASP A 161 -11.01 9.58 -24.98
C ASP A 161 -10.23 9.32 -26.27
N ASP A 162 -9.27 8.40 -26.21
CA ASP A 162 -8.39 8.05 -27.33
C ASP A 162 -8.04 6.55 -27.29
N PRO A 163 -8.15 5.80 -28.40
CA PRO A 163 -7.78 4.38 -28.47
C PRO A 163 -6.35 4.06 -28.00
N ILE A 164 -5.40 4.99 -28.16
CA ILE A 164 -4.01 4.85 -27.68
C ILE A 164 -3.96 4.72 -26.15
N LEU A 165 -4.95 5.25 -25.46
CA LEU A 165 -5.04 5.28 -24.00
C LEU A 165 -5.80 4.08 -23.40
N GLU A 166 -6.31 3.15 -24.22
CA GLU A 166 -7.00 1.94 -23.74
C GLU A 166 -6.18 1.17 -22.71
N ILE A 167 -4.87 1.06 -22.97
CA ILE A 167 -3.92 0.43 -22.06
C ILE A 167 -2.95 1.47 -21.52
N TYR A 168 -2.78 1.48 -20.20
CA TYR A 168 -1.83 2.37 -19.54
C TYR A 168 -0.41 2.19 -20.10
N ARG A 169 0.13 3.30 -20.59
CA ARG A 169 1.54 3.45 -20.96
C ARG A 169 2.03 4.78 -20.42
N SER A 170 3.21 4.77 -19.82
CA SER A 170 3.79 5.91 -19.11
C SER A 170 3.78 7.21 -19.93
N ARG A 171 4.27 7.15 -21.18
CA ARG A 171 4.50 8.34 -21.99
C ARG A 171 3.23 8.96 -22.58
N PRO A 172 2.30 8.23 -23.22
CA PRO A 172 1.05 8.82 -23.69
C PRO A 172 0.25 9.49 -22.57
N TYR A 173 0.11 8.81 -21.42
CA TYR A 173 -0.59 9.37 -20.27
C TYR A 173 0.11 10.61 -19.70
N ALA A 174 1.45 10.60 -19.61
CA ALA A 174 2.20 11.76 -19.14
C ALA A 174 2.05 12.96 -20.09
N GLN A 175 2.01 12.75 -21.40
CA GLN A 175 1.79 13.82 -22.38
C GLN A 175 0.39 14.41 -22.28
N VAL A 176 -0.65 13.57 -22.14
CA VAL A 176 -2.03 14.01 -21.89
C VAL A 176 -2.09 14.90 -20.66
N MET A 177 -1.59 14.40 -19.53
CA MET A 177 -1.60 15.15 -18.27
C MET A 177 -0.80 16.45 -18.38
N ALA A 178 0.38 16.43 -18.99
CA ALA A 178 1.23 17.62 -19.14
C ALA A 178 0.56 18.71 -19.99
N GLN A 179 -0.07 18.33 -21.11
CA GLN A 179 -0.77 19.29 -21.97
C GLN A 179 -1.99 19.89 -21.25
N LEU A 180 -2.79 19.08 -20.56
CA LEU A 180 -3.93 19.57 -19.78
C LEU A 180 -3.50 20.49 -18.63
N ILE A 181 -2.46 20.12 -17.88
CA ILE A 181 -1.94 20.92 -16.76
C ILE A 181 -1.40 22.27 -17.26
N ARG A 182 -0.69 22.30 -18.39
CA ARG A 182 -0.21 23.56 -18.98
C ARG A 182 -1.35 24.47 -19.45
N ARG A 183 -2.44 23.88 -19.96
CA ARG A 183 -3.64 24.60 -20.45
C ARG A 183 -4.46 25.19 -19.31
N HIS A 184 -4.74 24.40 -18.27
CA HIS A 184 -5.68 24.75 -17.21
C HIS A 184 -5.04 25.23 -15.91
N LYS A 185 -3.72 25.01 -15.75
CA LYS A 185 -2.93 25.46 -14.60
C LYS A 185 -3.55 25.11 -13.23
N PRO A 186 -3.76 23.83 -12.90
CA PRO A 186 -4.23 23.44 -11.56
C PRO A 186 -3.23 23.80 -10.46
N GLU A 187 -3.73 24.09 -9.25
CA GLU A 187 -2.86 24.37 -8.11
C GLU A 187 -2.28 23.08 -7.51
N ILE A 188 -3.11 22.04 -7.40
CA ILE A 188 -2.78 20.75 -6.78
C ILE A 188 -3.16 19.64 -7.75
N VAL A 189 -2.29 18.62 -7.89
CA VAL A 189 -2.60 17.41 -8.66
C VAL A 189 -2.27 16.17 -7.81
N LEU A 190 -3.29 15.35 -7.56
CA LEU A 190 -3.19 14.14 -6.75
C LEU A 190 -3.23 12.88 -7.60
N PHE A 191 -2.39 11.90 -7.25
CA PHE A 191 -2.29 10.60 -7.89
C PHE A 191 -2.52 9.48 -6.89
N GLY A 192 -2.99 8.33 -7.36
CA GLY A 192 -2.97 7.12 -6.56
C GLY A 192 -1.54 6.60 -6.46
N ALA A 193 -1.08 6.17 -5.29
CA ALA A 193 0.21 5.48 -5.16
C ALA A 193 0.12 4.02 -5.65
N SER A 194 -0.63 3.78 -6.73
CA SER A 194 -0.65 2.53 -7.49
C SER A 194 0.63 2.39 -8.33
N LYS A 195 0.82 1.25 -8.99
CA LYS A 195 1.95 1.07 -9.93
C LYS A 195 1.90 2.12 -11.05
N ASN A 196 0.71 2.35 -11.61
CA ASN A 196 0.50 3.32 -12.69
C ASN A 196 0.64 4.76 -12.18
N GLY A 197 0.03 5.11 -11.05
CA GLY A 197 0.10 6.48 -10.54
C GLY A 197 1.48 6.88 -10.02
N ARG A 198 2.27 5.95 -9.45
CA ARG A 198 3.69 6.18 -9.10
C ARG A 198 4.54 6.42 -10.34
N ASP A 199 4.35 5.61 -11.38
CA ASP A 199 5.04 5.77 -12.66
C ASP A 199 4.67 7.10 -13.34
N LEU A 200 3.37 7.39 -13.47
CA LEU A 200 2.86 8.62 -14.08
C LEU A 200 3.33 9.87 -13.34
N GLY A 201 3.15 9.93 -12.02
CA GLY A 201 3.59 11.07 -11.22
C GLY A 201 5.11 11.29 -11.35
N GLY A 202 5.89 10.21 -11.26
CA GLY A 202 7.35 10.24 -11.41
C GLY A 202 7.82 10.69 -12.79
N ARG A 203 7.08 10.43 -13.87
CA ARG A 203 7.42 10.99 -15.18
C ARG A 203 6.96 12.44 -15.33
N LEU A 204 5.75 12.74 -14.87
CA LEU A 204 5.08 14.02 -15.08
C LEU A 204 5.74 15.17 -14.32
N HIS A 205 6.19 14.94 -13.07
CA HIS A 205 6.86 15.99 -12.29
C HIS A 205 8.14 16.51 -12.97
N ALA A 206 8.85 15.65 -13.71
CA ALA A 206 10.05 16.00 -14.45
C ALA A 206 9.72 16.76 -15.75
N ILE A 207 8.61 16.40 -16.42
CA ILE A 207 8.13 17.12 -17.63
C ILE A 207 7.68 18.55 -17.29
N LEU A 208 7.10 18.72 -16.10
CA LEU A 208 6.57 19.99 -15.61
C LEU A 208 7.58 20.77 -14.74
N GLU A 209 8.74 20.20 -14.44
CA GLU A 209 9.76 20.80 -13.56
C GLU A 209 9.19 21.25 -12.20
N THR A 210 8.36 20.39 -11.58
CA THR A 210 7.71 20.67 -10.28
C THR A 210 7.98 19.59 -9.23
N GLY A 211 7.58 19.87 -7.99
CA GLY A 211 7.75 18.95 -6.86
C GLY A 211 6.67 17.85 -6.79
N LEU A 212 7.08 16.63 -6.43
CA LEU A 212 6.22 15.49 -6.16
C LEU A 212 6.52 14.87 -4.79
N ALA A 213 5.54 14.81 -3.89
CA ALA A 213 5.63 14.01 -2.68
C ALA A 213 5.01 12.62 -2.90
N ALA A 214 5.78 11.56 -2.63
CA ALA A 214 5.32 10.20 -2.86
C ALA A 214 4.67 9.55 -1.63
N ASP A 215 3.61 8.76 -1.84
CA ASP A 215 3.03 7.87 -0.81
C ASP A 215 2.59 8.60 0.47
N CYS A 216 1.95 9.76 0.29
CA CYS A 216 1.43 10.61 1.37
C CYS A 216 0.25 9.95 2.07
N VAL A 217 0.13 10.23 3.36
CA VAL A 217 -0.90 9.66 4.26
C VAL A 217 -1.83 10.72 4.85
N LYS A 218 -1.44 11.99 4.76
CA LYS A 218 -2.27 13.12 5.21
C LYS A 218 -1.89 14.35 4.40
N PHE A 219 -2.86 15.22 4.19
CA PHE A 219 -2.64 16.54 3.64
C PHE A 219 -3.16 17.62 4.58
N ASP A 220 -2.54 18.78 4.51
CA ASP A 220 -3.10 20.01 5.07
C ASP A 220 -2.75 21.19 4.17
N ILE A 221 -3.26 22.38 4.50
CA ILE A 221 -2.86 23.63 3.85
C ILE A 221 -2.09 24.47 4.87
N ASP A 222 -0.85 24.83 4.55
CA ASP A 222 -0.04 25.66 5.43
C ASP A 222 -0.55 27.12 5.48
N ALA A 223 0.01 27.93 6.39
CA ALA A 223 -0.36 29.34 6.53
C ALA A 223 -0.07 30.19 5.27
N GLU A 224 0.82 29.73 4.40
CA GLU A 224 1.19 30.36 3.13
C GLU A 224 0.30 29.87 1.97
N GLY A 225 -0.64 28.96 2.23
CA GLY A 225 -1.55 28.38 1.24
C GLY A 225 -0.95 27.24 0.41
N ASN A 226 0.21 26.70 0.76
CA ASN A 226 0.82 25.53 0.11
C ASN A 226 0.23 24.23 0.66
N LEU A 227 0.29 23.18 -0.14
CA LEU A 227 -0.10 21.84 0.27
C LEU A 227 0.98 21.24 1.16
N ASP A 228 0.65 21.01 2.44
CA ASP A 228 1.45 20.23 3.36
C ASP A 228 1.27 18.74 3.08
N MET A 229 2.28 18.13 2.48
CA MET A 229 2.26 16.73 2.06
C MET A 229 2.95 15.89 3.13
N ILE A 230 2.15 15.24 3.97
CA ILE A 230 2.64 14.46 5.10
C ILE A 230 2.81 13.01 4.67
N ARG A 231 4.04 12.51 4.74
CA ARG A 231 4.36 11.12 4.39
C ARG A 231 5.25 10.46 5.43
N PRO A 232 5.10 9.15 5.64
CA PRO A 232 6.07 8.39 6.42
C PRO A 232 7.36 8.18 5.63
N SER A 233 8.47 8.35 6.34
CA SER A 233 9.83 8.10 5.90
C SER A 233 10.47 7.02 6.78
N PHE A 234 11.59 6.44 6.31
CA PHE A 234 12.35 5.42 7.05
C PHE A 234 11.50 4.22 7.52
N GLY A 235 10.61 3.72 6.65
CA GLY A 235 9.74 2.58 6.96
C GLY A 235 8.67 2.86 8.00
N GLY A 236 8.20 4.11 8.10
CA GLY A 236 7.13 4.51 9.03
C GLY A 236 7.61 5.04 10.36
N LYS A 237 8.94 5.13 10.59
CA LYS A 237 9.51 5.59 11.87
C LYS A 237 9.46 7.09 12.08
N SER A 238 9.30 7.87 11.00
CA SER A 238 9.21 9.32 11.06
C SER A 238 8.19 9.81 10.04
N LEU A 239 7.48 10.89 10.37
CA LEU A 239 6.61 11.62 9.45
C LEU A 239 7.37 12.85 8.94
N ALA A 240 7.43 12.99 7.63
CA ALA A 240 8.00 14.15 6.96
C ALA A 240 6.88 15.03 6.40
N HIS A 241 6.96 16.32 6.71
CA HIS A 241 6.15 17.37 6.12
C HIS A 241 6.92 17.95 4.93
N ILE A 242 6.35 17.85 3.73
CA ILE A 242 7.01 18.27 2.50
C ILE A 242 6.16 19.35 1.85
N LEU A 243 6.78 20.49 1.55
CA LEU A 243 6.12 21.64 0.94
C LEU A 243 6.76 21.96 -0.42
N CYS A 244 5.95 22.08 -1.47
CA CYS A 244 6.38 22.60 -2.76
C CYS A 244 6.13 24.12 -2.81
N LYS A 245 7.01 24.88 -2.16
CA LYS A 245 6.81 26.32 -1.97
C LYS A 245 6.96 27.15 -3.25
N LYS A 246 7.75 26.72 -4.24
CA LYS A 246 8.12 27.55 -5.40
C LYS A 246 7.41 27.16 -6.69
N HIS A 247 7.23 25.87 -6.95
CA HIS A 247 6.76 25.36 -8.23
C HIS A 247 5.27 24.99 -8.19
N ARG A 248 4.64 24.93 -9.38
CA ARG A 248 3.25 24.51 -9.57
C ARG A 248 3.15 23.59 -10.80
N PRO A 249 2.18 22.66 -10.83
CA PRO A 249 1.28 22.28 -9.73
C PRO A 249 2.02 21.61 -8.58
N GLN A 250 1.44 21.65 -7.38
CA GLN A 250 1.91 20.86 -6.24
C GLN A 250 1.41 19.43 -6.42
N MET A 251 2.33 18.48 -6.65
CA MET A 251 1.96 17.11 -6.97
C MET A 251 2.15 16.19 -5.76
N ALA A 252 1.20 15.30 -5.51
CA ALA A 252 1.34 14.27 -4.49
C ALA A 252 0.73 12.94 -4.93
N SER A 253 1.40 11.83 -4.62
CA SER A 253 0.75 10.52 -4.68
C SER A 253 0.30 10.08 -3.31
N VAL A 254 -0.84 9.41 -3.27
CA VAL A 254 -1.58 9.05 -2.06
C VAL A 254 -1.50 7.57 -1.82
N ARG A 255 -1.07 7.21 -0.62
CA ARG A 255 -1.02 5.81 -0.21
C ARG A 255 -2.42 5.19 -0.23
N ARG A 256 -2.52 3.99 -0.78
CA ARG A 256 -3.77 3.23 -0.85
C ARG A 256 -4.33 2.94 0.55
N ASN A 257 -5.65 2.96 0.68
CA ASN A 257 -6.42 2.61 1.89
C ASN A 257 -6.17 3.53 3.09
N VAL A 258 -5.61 4.72 2.87
CA VAL A 258 -5.46 5.71 3.94
C VAL A 258 -6.68 6.61 4.06
N PHE A 259 -7.26 7.00 2.93
CA PHE A 259 -8.46 7.81 2.91
C PHE A 259 -9.70 6.95 2.64
N VAL A 260 -10.84 7.44 3.09
CA VAL A 260 -12.12 6.75 2.95
C VAL A 260 -12.83 7.30 1.71
N ALA A 261 -13.32 6.41 0.86
CA ALA A 261 -14.13 6.81 -0.27
C ALA A 261 -15.48 7.41 0.23
N PRO A 262 -15.92 8.55 -0.31
CA PRO A 262 -17.21 9.11 0.01
C PRO A 262 -18.35 8.19 -0.48
N PRO A 263 -19.55 8.27 0.12
CA PRO A 263 -20.69 7.50 -0.36
C PRO A 263 -21.04 7.91 -1.79
N HIS A 264 -21.28 6.92 -2.65
CA HIS A 264 -21.69 7.16 -4.03
C HIS A 264 -23.12 7.68 -4.09
N ASN A 265 -23.33 8.83 -4.74
CA ASN A 265 -24.64 9.41 -4.99
C ASN A 265 -24.90 9.52 -6.51
N PRO A 266 -25.74 8.64 -7.10
CA PRO A 266 -26.04 8.67 -8.53
C PRO A 266 -26.82 9.94 -8.96
N ASP A 267 -27.47 10.63 -8.02
CA ASP A 267 -28.22 11.85 -8.31
C ASP A 267 -27.34 13.11 -8.31
N ARG A 268 -26.06 12.98 -7.96
CA ARG A 268 -25.12 14.09 -8.08
C ARG A 268 -24.98 14.50 -9.55
N ARG A 269 -24.88 15.80 -9.77
CA ARG A 269 -24.63 16.39 -11.09
C ARG A 269 -23.29 17.11 -11.05
N GLY A 270 -22.58 17.05 -12.16
CA GLY A 270 -21.28 17.66 -12.37
C GLY A 270 -21.05 17.87 -13.86
N GLU A 271 -19.99 18.58 -14.20
CA GLU A 271 -19.64 18.91 -15.57
C GLU A 271 -18.71 17.84 -16.16
N ILE A 272 -19.09 17.20 -17.27
CA ILE A 272 -18.19 16.33 -18.03
C ILE A 272 -17.71 17.12 -19.25
N VAL A 273 -16.40 17.37 -19.32
CA VAL A 273 -15.76 18.10 -20.41
C VAL A 273 -14.87 17.14 -21.19
N ARG A 274 -15.17 16.96 -22.48
CA ARG A 274 -14.30 16.21 -23.38
C ARG A 274 -13.25 17.13 -23.96
N GLU A 275 -11.98 16.74 -23.82
CA GLU A 275 -10.86 17.48 -24.41
C GLU A 275 -10.02 16.56 -25.29
N ALA A 276 -9.72 17.03 -26.49
CA ALA A 276 -8.75 16.39 -27.35
C ALA A 276 -7.33 16.82 -26.95
N VAL A 277 -6.43 15.85 -26.90
CA VAL A 277 -4.99 16.05 -26.73
C VAL A 277 -4.31 15.43 -27.93
N GLU A 278 -3.41 16.19 -28.57
CA GLU A 278 -2.64 15.67 -29.69
C GLU A 278 -1.55 14.73 -29.15
N LEU A 279 -1.64 13.45 -29.51
CA LEU A 279 -0.62 12.44 -29.26
C LEU A 279 0.14 12.15 -30.55
N LYS A 280 1.47 12.35 -30.53
CA LYS A 280 2.32 12.11 -31.69
C LYS A 280 2.83 10.67 -31.66
N PRO A 281 3.23 10.07 -32.80
CA PRO A 281 3.78 8.71 -32.81
C PRO A 281 4.98 8.52 -31.87
N GLN A 282 5.81 9.56 -31.71
CA GLN A 282 6.95 9.59 -30.78
C GLN A 282 6.56 9.57 -29.28
N ASP A 283 5.30 9.82 -28.95
CA ASP A 283 4.77 9.76 -27.59
C ASP A 283 4.39 8.32 -27.20
N VAL A 284 4.41 7.40 -28.16
CA VAL A 284 4.18 5.97 -27.97
C VAL A 284 5.50 5.21 -28.10
N ASP A 285 6.25 5.12 -27.01
CA ASP A 285 7.59 4.51 -26.96
C ASP A 285 7.60 3.09 -26.41
N ALA A 286 6.43 2.51 -26.13
CA ALA A 286 6.28 1.14 -25.66
C ALA A 286 5.08 0.43 -26.32
N THR A 287 5.31 -0.85 -26.64
CA THR A 287 4.31 -1.77 -27.18
C THR A 287 4.07 -2.90 -26.19
N LEU A 288 2.80 -3.13 -25.83
CA LEU A 288 2.41 -4.29 -25.06
C LEU A 288 2.38 -5.50 -25.99
N LEU A 289 3.20 -6.50 -25.71
CA LEU A 289 3.22 -7.76 -26.49
C LEU A 289 2.24 -8.78 -25.91
N GLU A 290 2.17 -8.86 -24.59
CA GLU A 290 1.37 -9.84 -23.87
C GLU A 290 0.87 -9.24 -22.55
N PHE A 291 -0.36 -9.58 -22.17
CA PHE A 291 -0.96 -9.23 -20.90
C PHE A 291 -1.56 -10.48 -20.28
N GLU A 292 -0.95 -10.97 -19.21
CA GLU A 292 -1.50 -12.03 -18.41
C GLU A 292 -2.31 -11.42 -17.27
N GLU A 293 -3.64 -11.50 -17.38
CA GLU A 293 -4.49 -11.07 -16.29
C GLU A 293 -4.41 -12.10 -15.16
N PHE A 294 -3.95 -11.66 -13.99
CA PHE A 294 -4.07 -12.44 -12.77
C PHE A 294 -5.55 -12.44 -12.34
N THR A 295 -6.34 -13.35 -12.90
CA THR A 295 -7.77 -13.51 -12.63
C THR A 295 -8.01 -14.27 -11.32
N LYS A 296 -9.24 -14.16 -10.80
CA LYS A 296 -9.72 -14.74 -9.54
C LYS A 296 -9.48 -16.25 -9.37
N GLU A 297 -9.16 -17.00 -10.43
CA GLU A 297 -8.72 -18.40 -10.30
C GLU A 297 -7.39 -18.54 -9.54
N GLY A 298 -6.58 -17.46 -9.48
CA GLY A 298 -5.38 -17.33 -8.63
C GLY A 298 -5.58 -16.52 -7.34
N GLY A 299 -6.81 -16.11 -7.01
CA GLY A 299 -7.12 -15.28 -5.84
C GLY A 299 -6.85 -13.77 -6.00
N LEU A 300 -7.29 -12.97 -5.02
CA LEU A 300 -6.96 -11.55 -4.94
C LEU A 300 -5.46 -11.35 -4.65
N ARG A 301 -4.85 -10.28 -5.18
CA ARG A 301 -3.47 -9.93 -4.84
C ARG A 301 -3.40 -9.40 -3.41
N PRO A 302 -2.50 -9.89 -2.54
CA PRO A 302 -2.46 -9.41 -1.15
C PRO A 302 -2.13 -7.93 -1.01
N GLU A 303 -1.43 -7.34 -1.98
CA GLU A 303 -1.12 -5.90 -2.02
C GLU A 303 -2.36 -4.99 -2.21
N GLU A 304 -3.44 -5.56 -2.73
CA GLU A 304 -4.67 -4.86 -3.12
C GLU A 304 -5.89 -5.35 -2.34
N ALA A 305 -5.73 -6.37 -1.48
CA ALA A 305 -6.83 -6.93 -0.73
C ALA A 305 -7.09 -6.17 0.57
N ASP A 306 -8.36 -5.90 0.83
CA ASP A 306 -8.82 -5.35 2.12
C ASP A 306 -8.66 -6.34 3.28
N ILE A 307 -8.64 -7.63 2.97
CA ILE A 307 -8.41 -8.71 3.93
C ILE A 307 -7.29 -9.60 3.42
N VAL A 308 -6.28 -9.84 4.24
CA VAL A 308 -5.16 -10.73 3.92
C VAL A 308 -5.10 -11.86 4.94
N VAL A 309 -5.20 -13.10 4.47
CA VAL A 309 -5.00 -14.32 5.27
C VAL A 309 -3.61 -14.84 4.97
N SER A 310 -2.71 -14.75 5.94
CA SER A 310 -1.30 -15.04 5.74
C SER A 310 -0.84 -16.29 6.46
N GLY A 311 -0.20 -17.19 5.71
CA GLY A 311 0.31 -18.47 6.17
C GLY A 311 1.80 -18.46 6.49
N GLY A 312 2.14 -19.05 7.63
CA GLY A 312 3.52 -19.25 8.06
C GLY A 312 4.03 -20.67 7.89
N TYR A 313 5.27 -20.87 8.34
CA TYR A 313 5.85 -22.20 8.47
C TYR A 313 5.06 -23.11 9.45
N GLY A 314 4.26 -22.52 10.34
CA GLY A 314 3.38 -23.26 11.24
C GLY A 314 2.31 -24.11 10.54
N LEU A 315 2.06 -23.90 9.24
CA LEU A 315 1.18 -24.76 8.44
C LEU A 315 1.74 -26.17 8.21
N ALA A 316 3.05 -26.38 8.40
CA ALA A 316 3.78 -27.65 8.27
C ALA A 316 3.80 -28.31 6.86
N ASP A 317 2.76 -28.16 6.04
CA ASP A 317 2.63 -28.76 4.71
C ASP A 317 2.02 -27.74 3.72
N PRO A 318 2.52 -27.66 2.46
CA PRO A 318 1.96 -26.78 1.44
C PRO A 318 0.46 -26.99 1.16
N LYS A 319 -0.05 -28.22 1.30
CA LYS A 319 -1.48 -28.53 1.09
C LYS A 319 -2.39 -27.77 2.06
N ASN A 320 -1.89 -27.40 3.23
CA ASN A 320 -2.64 -26.68 4.24
C ASN A 320 -2.88 -25.21 3.89
N PHE A 321 -2.24 -24.68 2.83
CA PHE A 321 -2.64 -23.38 2.26
C PHE A 321 -4.05 -23.41 1.67
N ALA A 322 -4.58 -24.57 1.28
CA ALA A 322 -5.97 -24.69 0.84
C ALA A 322 -6.97 -24.23 1.92
N LEU A 323 -6.66 -24.50 3.19
CA LEU A 323 -7.47 -24.04 4.32
C LEU A 323 -7.46 -22.51 4.46
N LEU A 324 -6.32 -21.87 4.18
CA LEU A 324 -6.22 -20.42 4.17
C LEU A 324 -6.94 -19.80 2.98
N GLN A 325 -6.88 -20.47 1.82
CA GLN A 325 -7.62 -20.07 0.63
C GLN A 325 -9.12 -20.11 0.89
N GLU A 326 -9.63 -21.17 1.51
CA GLU A 326 -11.05 -21.28 1.87
C GLU A 326 -11.49 -20.14 2.80
N LEU A 327 -10.71 -19.83 3.83
CA LEU A 327 -10.98 -18.69 4.71
C LEU A 327 -10.94 -17.35 3.96
N ALA A 328 -9.94 -17.15 3.09
CA ALA A 328 -9.81 -15.95 2.29
C ALA A 328 -11.00 -15.78 1.34
N ASP A 329 -11.44 -16.83 0.66
CA ASP A 329 -12.57 -16.82 -0.25
C ASP A 329 -13.87 -16.46 0.48
N ARG A 330 -14.08 -17.00 1.68
CA ARG A 330 -15.24 -16.64 2.52
C ARG A 330 -15.20 -15.19 2.98
N LEU A 331 -14.03 -14.62 3.18
CA LEU A 331 -13.88 -13.22 3.58
C LEU A 331 -13.81 -12.26 2.39
N GLY A 332 -13.69 -12.75 1.16
CA GLY A 332 -13.39 -11.91 -0.01
C GLY A 332 -12.00 -11.29 0.08
N GLY A 333 -11.04 -12.01 0.68
CA GLY A 333 -9.66 -11.60 0.88
C GLY A 333 -8.66 -12.30 -0.04
N ALA A 334 -7.37 -12.05 0.22
CA ALA A 334 -6.24 -12.66 -0.47
C ALA A 334 -5.41 -13.54 0.46
N VAL A 335 -4.78 -14.57 -0.09
CA VAL A 335 -3.80 -15.40 0.63
C VAL A 335 -2.40 -14.82 0.48
N ALA A 336 -1.70 -14.67 1.60
CA ALA A 336 -0.30 -14.28 1.65
C ALA A 336 0.55 -15.33 2.38
N ALA A 337 1.87 -15.15 2.34
CA ALA A 337 2.78 -16.07 3.01
C ALA A 337 3.99 -15.37 3.65
N SER A 338 4.51 -15.97 4.71
CA SER A 338 5.82 -15.59 5.27
C SER A 338 6.97 -16.04 4.36
N ARG A 339 8.13 -15.38 4.46
CA ARG A 339 9.34 -15.77 3.73
C ARG A 339 9.72 -17.24 3.90
N LYS A 340 9.58 -17.81 5.11
CA LYS A 340 9.92 -19.23 5.34
C LYS A 340 9.10 -20.19 4.49
N ALA A 341 7.82 -19.88 4.25
CA ALA A 341 6.96 -20.70 3.40
C ALA A 341 7.40 -20.63 1.92
N VAL A 342 7.82 -19.45 1.47
CA VAL A 342 8.36 -19.22 0.11
C VAL A 342 9.71 -19.90 -0.08
N ASP A 343 10.63 -19.72 0.86
CA ASP A 343 11.96 -20.34 0.83
C ASP A 343 11.86 -21.88 0.88
N SER A 344 10.76 -22.42 1.43
CA SER A 344 10.44 -23.87 1.44
C SER A 344 9.74 -24.36 0.17
N GLY A 345 9.51 -23.48 -0.81
CA GLY A 345 8.86 -23.81 -2.09
C GLY A 345 7.36 -24.08 -1.98
N TRP A 346 6.69 -23.70 -0.88
CA TRP A 346 5.26 -23.98 -0.68
C TRP A 346 4.35 -23.06 -1.50
N VAL A 347 4.80 -21.83 -1.72
CA VAL A 347 4.06 -20.76 -2.41
C VAL A 347 5.02 -19.88 -3.20
N PRO A 348 4.57 -19.27 -4.30
CA PRO A 348 5.43 -18.41 -5.11
C PRO A 348 5.85 -17.16 -4.34
N LYS A 349 7.02 -16.61 -4.70
CA LYS A 349 7.57 -15.37 -4.12
C LYS A 349 6.62 -14.17 -4.23
N THR A 350 5.72 -14.20 -5.22
CA THR A 350 4.68 -13.18 -5.42
C THR A 350 3.67 -13.09 -4.28
N LEU A 351 3.60 -14.06 -3.36
CA LEU A 351 2.75 -14.03 -2.16
C LEU A 351 3.51 -13.66 -0.87
N GLN A 352 4.82 -13.40 -0.96
CA GLN A 352 5.66 -13.13 0.21
C GLN A 352 5.35 -11.77 0.83
N VAL A 353 5.01 -11.74 2.12
CA VAL A 353 4.90 -10.50 2.92
C VAL A 353 6.15 -10.31 3.79
N GLY A 354 6.63 -9.07 3.87
CA GLY A 354 7.75 -8.67 4.73
C GLY A 354 8.73 -7.71 4.04
N GLN A 355 9.82 -7.37 4.73
CA GLN A 355 10.84 -6.42 4.29
C GLN A 355 11.44 -6.76 2.92
N THR A 356 11.64 -8.04 2.63
CA THR A 356 12.17 -8.53 1.33
C THR A 356 11.08 -9.02 0.39
N GLY A 357 9.81 -8.90 0.79
CA GLY A 357 8.62 -9.24 0.01
C GLY A 357 7.79 -7.99 -0.25
N MET A 358 6.48 -8.18 -0.35
CA MET A 358 5.53 -7.08 -0.45
C MET A 358 5.19 -6.51 0.93
N THR A 359 4.80 -5.24 0.94
CA THR A 359 4.16 -4.60 2.10
C THR A 359 2.67 -4.53 1.84
N VAL A 360 1.87 -5.08 2.76
CA VAL A 360 0.42 -5.03 2.72
C VAL A 360 -0.12 -4.19 3.86
N ARG A 361 -1.25 -3.53 3.62
CA ARG A 361 -1.96 -2.67 4.58
C ARG A 361 -3.46 -2.93 4.50
N PRO A 362 -3.92 -4.18 4.72
CA PRO A 362 -5.34 -4.51 4.71
C PRO A 362 -6.05 -3.86 5.90
N LYS A 363 -7.38 -3.78 5.78
CA LYS A 363 -8.27 -3.51 6.91
C LYS A 363 -8.18 -4.63 7.96
N LEU A 364 -8.01 -5.87 7.51
CA LEU A 364 -7.79 -7.04 8.38
C LEU A 364 -6.65 -7.92 7.88
N TYR A 365 -5.63 -8.10 8.71
CA TYR A 365 -4.57 -9.08 8.52
C TYR A 365 -4.75 -10.26 9.47
N ILE A 366 -4.94 -11.46 8.93
CA ILE A 366 -5.04 -12.71 9.71
C ILE A 366 -3.73 -13.47 9.56
N ALA A 367 -2.93 -13.52 10.61
CA ALA A 367 -1.68 -14.26 10.65
C ALA A 367 -1.89 -15.66 11.25
N VAL A 368 -1.72 -16.70 10.42
CA VAL A 368 -1.93 -18.09 10.81
C VAL A 368 -0.61 -18.84 10.84
N GLY A 369 -0.18 -19.28 12.02
CA GLY A 369 1.06 -20.05 12.19
C GLY A 369 2.33 -19.26 11.86
N ILE A 370 2.32 -17.94 12.03
CA ILE A 370 3.47 -17.05 11.79
C ILE A 370 4.06 -16.62 13.15
N SER A 371 5.37 -16.81 13.32
CA SER A 371 6.07 -16.43 14.56
C SER A 371 6.18 -14.91 14.73
N GLY A 372 6.36 -14.18 13.64
CA GLY A 372 6.45 -12.71 13.67
C GLY A 372 7.85 -12.15 13.79
N ALA A 373 8.78 -12.68 13.00
CA ALA A 373 10.09 -12.05 12.87
C ALA A 373 9.96 -10.58 12.41
N VAL A 374 10.88 -9.71 12.85
CA VAL A 374 10.90 -8.27 12.53
C VAL A 374 10.79 -8.02 11.02
N GLN A 375 11.36 -8.90 10.21
CA GLN A 375 11.29 -8.82 8.76
C GLN A 375 9.87 -9.04 8.23
N HIS A 376 9.05 -9.90 8.86
CA HIS A 376 7.65 -10.10 8.47
C HIS A 376 6.81 -8.91 8.91
N LEU A 377 7.00 -8.45 10.16
CA LEU A 377 6.32 -7.31 10.75
C LEU A 377 6.46 -6.04 9.90
N ALA A 378 7.66 -5.78 9.37
CA ALA A 378 7.90 -4.63 8.48
C ALA A 378 6.95 -4.55 7.28
N GLY A 379 6.41 -5.69 6.83
CA GLY A 379 5.49 -5.75 5.69
C GLY A 379 4.00 -5.72 6.06
N MET A 380 3.61 -5.74 7.34
CA MET A 380 2.20 -5.84 7.74
C MET A 380 1.81 -5.10 9.03
N GLN A 381 2.76 -4.53 9.77
CA GLN A 381 2.51 -3.84 11.04
C GLN A 381 1.60 -2.61 10.90
N GLU A 382 1.46 -2.07 9.69
CA GLU A 382 0.59 -0.94 9.37
C GLU A 382 -0.80 -1.38 8.87
N SER A 383 -1.20 -2.63 9.13
CA SER A 383 -2.57 -3.09 8.93
C SER A 383 -3.50 -2.49 10.00
N GLU A 384 -4.76 -2.22 9.64
CA GLU A 384 -5.70 -1.55 10.57
C GLU A 384 -6.13 -2.47 11.73
N LYS A 385 -6.32 -3.76 11.44
CA LYS A 385 -6.61 -4.82 12.41
C LYS A 385 -5.74 -6.03 12.15
N ILE A 386 -5.16 -6.59 13.21
CA ILE A 386 -4.30 -7.77 13.16
C ILE A 386 -4.89 -8.88 14.05
N LEU A 387 -5.29 -9.99 13.44
CA LEU A 387 -5.71 -11.22 14.12
C LEU A 387 -4.58 -12.25 14.04
N VAL A 388 -4.20 -12.84 15.17
CA VAL A 388 -3.13 -13.84 15.24
C VAL A 388 -3.68 -15.17 15.73
N ILE A 389 -3.40 -16.24 14.98
CA ILE A 389 -3.71 -17.63 15.33
C ILE A 389 -2.40 -18.38 15.40
N ASN A 390 -1.97 -18.74 16.60
CA ASN A 390 -0.72 -19.46 16.82
C ASN A 390 -0.80 -20.34 18.06
N ILE A 391 -0.17 -21.52 18.02
CA ILE A 391 -0.09 -22.43 19.16
C ILE A 391 0.85 -21.91 20.25
N ASP A 392 1.88 -21.15 19.87
CA ASP A 392 2.85 -20.58 20.82
C ASP A 392 2.36 -19.24 21.37
N PRO A 393 1.94 -19.16 22.65
CA PRO A 393 1.47 -17.91 23.27
C PRO A 393 2.58 -16.85 23.39
N LYS A 394 3.85 -17.21 23.17
CA LYS A 394 5.01 -16.31 23.22
C LYS A 394 5.44 -15.81 21.85
N ALA A 395 4.71 -16.13 20.78
CA ALA A 395 5.03 -15.65 19.45
C ALA A 395 5.04 -14.10 19.41
N PRO A 396 6.13 -13.46 18.93
CA PRO A 396 6.25 -11.99 18.85
C PRO A 396 5.07 -11.28 18.18
N LEU A 397 4.37 -11.93 17.24
CA LEU A 397 3.22 -11.31 16.58
C LEU A 397 2.07 -10.96 17.54
N PHE A 398 1.96 -11.64 18.70
CA PHE A 398 0.97 -11.31 19.73
C PHE A 398 1.20 -9.93 20.36
N GLU A 399 2.41 -9.36 20.27
CA GLU A 399 2.70 -8.03 20.83
C GLU A 399 1.99 -6.90 20.06
N ILE A 400 1.77 -7.10 18.77
CA ILE A 400 1.12 -6.11 17.89
C ILE A 400 -0.28 -6.52 17.45
N ALA A 401 -0.78 -7.67 17.92
CA ALA A 401 -2.09 -8.18 17.56
C ALA A 401 -3.22 -7.37 18.21
N ASP A 402 -4.24 -6.99 17.43
CA ASP A 402 -5.52 -6.50 17.97
C ASP A 402 -6.33 -7.65 18.59
N TYR A 403 -6.26 -8.83 17.97
CA TYR A 403 -6.93 -10.05 18.39
C TYR A 403 -5.98 -11.23 18.35
N GLY A 404 -6.05 -12.10 19.35
CA GLY A 404 -5.18 -13.27 19.45
C GLY A 404 -5.93 -14.52 19.87
N ILE A 405 -5.70 -15.63 19.17
CA ILE A 405 -6.18 -16.96 19.52
C ILE A 405 -4.97 -17.87 19.71
N VAL A 406 -4.77 -18.33 20.95
CA VAL A 406 -3.77 -19.35 21.26
C VAL A 406 -4.41 -20.73 21.10
N GLY A 407 -4.05 -21.43 20.04
CA GLY A 407 -4.67 -22.71 19.70
C GLY A 407 -4.09 -23.34 18.45
N ASP A 408 -4.51 -24.57 18.18
CA ASP A 408 -4.16 -25.26 16.93
C ASP A 408 -4.90 -24.59 15.76
N LEU A 409 -4.16 -24.22 14.71
CA LEU A 409 -4.72 -23.62 13.52
C LEU A 409 -5.69 -24.57 12.80
N PHE A 410 -5.48 -25.89 12.90
CA PHE A 410 -6.33 -26.91 12.27
C PHE A 410 -7.67 -27.10 12.98
N GLU A 411 -7.82 -26.59 14.19
CA GLU A 411 -9.11 -26.54 14.89
C GLU A 411 -9.74 -25.15 14.75
N VAL A 412 -8.93 -24.10 14.93
CA VAL A 412 -9.41 -22.71 14.98
C VAL A 412 -9.87 -22.21 13.62
N VAL A 413 -9.12 -22.46 12.53
CA VAL A 413 -9.46 -21.93 11.21
C VAL A 413 -10.75 -22.57 10.66
N PRO A 414 -10.95 -23.91 10.72
CA PRO A 414 -12.22 -24.51 10.31
C PRO A 414 -13.41 -24.01 11.15
N GLU A 415 -13.24 -23.83 12.46
CA GLU A 415 -14.30 -23.29 13.31
C GLU A 415 -14.64 -21.83 12.96
N LEU A 416 -13.65 -21.01 12.63
CA LEU A 416 -13.88 -19.65 12.11
C LEU A 416 -14.67 -19.67 10.81
N ILE A 417 -14.31 -20.55 9.87
CA ILE A 417 -15.05 -20.73 8.61
C ILE A 417 -16.51 -21.12 8.90
N ARG A 418 -16.73 -22.10 9.77
CA ARG A 418 -18.08 -22.55 10.17
C ARG A 418 -18.92 -21.42 10.75
N GLN A 419 -18.33 -20.58 11.60
CA GLN A 419 -19.02 -19.43 12.19
C GLN A 419 -19.31 -18.33 11.16
N LEU A 420 -18.40 -18.09 10.22
CA LEU A 420 -18.63 -17.15 9.10
C LEU A 420 -19.79 -17.58 8.22
N ASP A 421 -19.89 -18.88 7.91
CA ASP A 421 -21.00 -19.43 7.12
C ASP A 421 -22.33 -19.34 7.87
N ALA A 422 -22.32 -19.62 9.18
CA ALA A 422 -23.51 -19.46 10.03
C ALA A 422 -24.00 -17.99 10.09
N LEU A 423 -23.08 -17.02 10.12
CA LEU A 423 -23.41 -15.59 10.10
C LEU A 423 -23.94 -15.10 8.75
N LYS A 424 -23.55 -15.75 7.65
CA LYS A 424 -24.01 -15.40 6.29
C LYS A 424 -25.33 -16.08 5.92
N GLY A 425 -25.62 -17.24 6.49
CA GLY A 425 -26.88 -17.99 6.29
C GLY A 425 -28.03 -17.60 7.23
N GLY A 426 -27.77 -16.76 8.23
CA GLY A 426 -28.77 -16.27 9.18
C GLY A 426 -29.45 -14.99 8.68
N ASP A 427 -30.77 -15.02 8.60
CA ASP A 427 -31.62 -13.86 8.37
C ASP A 427 -31.19 -12.70 9.30
N ALA A 428 -31.25 -11.45 8.80
CA ALA A 428 -30.72 -10.25 9.47
C ALA A 428 -31.40 -9.91 10.83
N SER A 429 -32.27 -10.78 11.33
CA SER A 429 -33.03 -10.70 12.58
C SER A 429 -32.42 -11.48 13.76
N ASP A 430 -31.48 -12.42 13.55
CA ASP A 430 -30.82 -13.18 14.64
C ASP A 430 -29.38 -12.71 14.90
N ARG A 431 -29.15 -11.39 14.90
CA ARG A 431 -27.93 -10.80 15.46
C ARG A 431 -27.95 -11.00 16.98
N ARG A 432 -27.54 -12.19 17.44
CA ARG A 432 -27.29 -12.44 18.86
C ARG A 432 -26.22 -11.46 19.32
N VAL A 433 -26.67 -10.53 20.14
CA VAL A 433 -25.82 -9.64 20.94
C VAL A 433 -24.75 -10.50 21.61
N VAL A 434 -23.49 -10.22 21.30
CA VAL A 434 -22.34 -10.80 22.02
C VAL A 434 -22.61 -10.64 23.52
N PRO A 435 -22.64 -11.72 24.32
CA PRO A 435 -22.94 -11.64 25.75
C PRO A 435 -22.05 -10.60 26.41
N ALA A 436 -22.62 -9.79 27.30
CA ALA A 436 -21.92 -8.70 27.99
C ALA A 436 -20.65 -9.15 28.73
N GLU A 437 -20.54 -10.45 29.01
CA GLU A 437 -19.39 -11.11 29.62
C GLU A 437 -18.14 -11.18 28.73
N ALA A 438 -18.28 -10.92 27.41
CA ALA A 438 -17.18 -10.94 26.43
C ALA A 438 -16.75 -9.53 25.94
N ARG A 439 -17.12 -8.45 26.65
CA ARG A 439 -16.75 -7.07 26.30
C ARG A 439 -15.45 -6.59 26.93
#